data_AF-A0A174I7U7-F1
#
_entry.id   AF-A0A174I7U7-F1
#
_cell.length_a   1.000
_cell.length_b   1.000
_cell.length_c   1.000
_cell.angle_alpha   90.00
_cell.angle_beta   90.00
_cell.angle_gamma   90.00
#
_symmetry.space_group_name_H-M   'P 1'
#
loop_
_entity.id
_entity.type
_entity.pdbx_description
1 polymer ?
#
loop_
_entity_poly.entity_id
_entity_poly.type
_entity_poly.pdbx_seq_one_letter_code
_entity_poly.pdbx_strand_id
1 'polypeptide(L)'
;MMEKERTYIAIDLKSFYASVECIERNRNPLTTNLVVADKSRTEKTICLAVSPALKCYGIPGRARLFEVVQKVKEANSARRWKALNRTFIGSSDDSTELNSNLALEIDYIVAPPRMALYLEYSTRIYSIYLKYIAPEDIFPYSIDEVFMDVTNYLHTYNMTPRELAMTMIQDVLKTTGITATAGIGTNMYLCKIAMDIVAKHIKADKDGVRIAELDEMSYRRKLWSHRPLTDFWRVGKGYAKKLEEYGLYTMGDIARCSIGKENELYNEDLLYKLFGVNAELLIDHAWGYEPCTMEMVKAYKPETNSVCSGQVLHCPYDFEKAKLVVKEMTDQMVLDLVDKKLVTDQIVLTVGYDIENLNNPDRRKKYHGEVTIDRYGRRIPKHAHGTTNLKQQTSSTKLITDAVIELYDRSVDRNLLIRRINITANRLVDESSVKKEEVYEQLDLFTDYEAQRKKQEEEEVALDREKRMQEAMLSIKKKFGKNAVLKGMNLQEGATARDRNEQIGGHKA
;
A
#
# COMPACT_ATOMS: atom_id res chain seq x y z
N MET A 1 12.57 38.42 11.26
CA MET A 1 11.18 37.99 11.53
C MET A 1 11.30 36.72 12.35
N MET A 2 10.60 36.59 13.49
CA MET A 2 10.52 35.28 14.16
C MET A 2 9.91 34.30 13.16
N GLU A 3 10.59 33.18 12.95
CA GLU A 3 10.07 32.07 12.14
C GLU A 3 8.70 31.70 12.69
N LYS A 4 7.69 31.64 11.82
CA LYS A 4 6.34 31.26 12.22
C LYS A 4 6.38 29.82 12.70
N GLU A 5 6.04 29.58 13.98
CA GLU A 5 5.97 28.23 14.53
C GLU A 5 4.88 27.46 13.78
N ARG A 6 5.29 26.43 13.03
CA ARG A 6 4.39 25.61 12.24
C ARG A 6 3.66 24.62 13.12
N THR A 7 2.45 24.23 12.71
CA THR A 7 1.68 23.20 13.40
C THR A 7 1.00 22.31 12.38
N TYR A 8 1.30 21.01 12.49
CA TYR A 8 0.72 19.97 11.66
C TYR A 8 -0.17 19.05 12.50
N ILE A 9 -1.25 18.57 11.87
CA ILE A 9 -2.12 17.54 12.42
C ILE A 9 -2.10 16.33 11.49
N ALA A 10 -1.84 15.15 12.04
CA ALA A 10 -2.10 13.87 11.39
C ALA A 10 -3.37 13.26 12.01
N ILE A 11 -4.29 12.75 11.20
CA ILE A 11 -5.49 12.02 11.66
C ILE A 11 -5.55 10.65 10.98
N ASP A 12 -5.70 9.59 11.79
CA ASP A 12 -5.85 8.19 11.37
C ASP A 12 -7.16 7.61 11.92
N LEU A 13 -8.03 7.11 11.02
CA LEU A 13 -9.33 6.54 11.38
C LEU A 13 -9.18 5.17 12.07
N LYS A 14 -9.88 5.00 13.18
CA LYS A 14 -9.69 3.81 14.02
C LYS A 14 -10.14 2.53 13.31
N SER A 15 -9.19 1.67 12.93
CA SER A 15 -9.47 0.37 12.30
C SER A 15 -10.45 0.48 11.12
N PHE A 16 -10.18 1.43 10.23
CA PHE A 16 -11.13 1.97 9.26
C PHE A 16 -12.07 0.97 8.60
N TYR A 17 -11.56 -0.07 7.91
CA TYR A 17 -12.44 -1.02 7.23
C TYR A 17 -13.35 -1.79 8.20
N ALA A 18 -12.84 -2.19 9.36
CA ALA A 18 -13.66 -2.88 10.36
C ALA A 18 -14.73 -1.94 10.93
N SER A 19 -14.40 -0.65 11.11
CA SER A 19 -15.35 0.35 11.59
C SER A 19 -16.46 0.62 10.57
N VAL A 20 -16.12 0.76 9.28
CA VAL A 20 -17.13 0.85 8.20
C VAL A 20 -18.03 -0.38 8.20
N GLU A 21 -17.46 -1.59 8.27
CA GLU A 21 -18.25 -2.82 8.29
C GLU A 21 -19.16 -2.94 9.54
N CYS A 22 -18.76 -2.40 10.69
CA CYS A 22 -19.61 -2.31 11.88
C CYS A 22 -20.77 -1.34 11.67
N ILE A 23 -20.51 -0.12 11.20
CA ILE A 23 -21.55 0.90 10.96
C ILE A 23 -22.61 0.39 9.99
N GLU A 24 -22.17 -0.21 8.88
CA GLU A 24 -23.05 -0.78 7.86
C GLU A 24 -23.89 -1.97 8.34
N ARG A 25 -23.55 -2.54 9.51
CA ARG A 25 -24.29 -3.62 10.16
C ARG A 25 -25.07 -3.17 11.39
N ASN A 26 -25.19 -1.85 11.60
CA ASN A 26 -25.80 -1.28 12.80
C ASN A 26 -25.15 -1.83 14.08
N ARG A 27 -23.82 -1.93 14.06
CA ARG A 27 -22.96 -2.38 15.17
C ARG A 27 -22.04 -1.25 15.61
N ASN A 28 -21.63 -1.26 16.89
CA ASN A 28 -20.72 -0.25 17.41
C ASN A 28 -19.26 -0.62 17.07
N PRO A 29 -18.53 0.25 16.32
CA PRO A 29 -17.14 -0.03 15.93
C PRO A 29 -16.17 -0.31 17.07
N LEU A 30 -16.43 0.24 18.26
CA LEU A 30 -15.52 0.12 19.41
C LEU A 30 -15.75 -1.16 20.22
N THR A 31 -16.96 -1.70 20.23
CA THR A 31 -17.34 -2.83 21.10
C THR A 31 -17.50 -4.13 20.34
N THR A 32 -17.84 -4.11 19.05
CA THR A 32 -18.09 -5.31 18.26
C THR A 32 -16.79 -6.01 17.84
N ASN A 33 -16.74 -7.33 18.03
CA ASN A 33 -15.70 -8.23 17.55
C ASN A 33 -15.93 -8.51 16.06
N LEU A 34 -15.14 -7.87 15.20
CA LEU A 34 -15.26 -8.02 13.75
C LEU A 34 -13.89 -8.06 13.10
N VAL A 35 -13.78 -8.88 12.06
CA VAL A 35 -12.61 -8.93 11.17
C VAL A 35 -13.05 -8.81 9.72
N VAL A 36 -12.30 -8.06 8.92
CA VAL A 36 -12.54 -7.92 7.49
C VAL A 36 -11.66 -8.91 6.74
N ALA A 37 -12.25 -9.98 6.22
CA ALA A 37 -11.55 -11.04 5.51
C ALA A 37 -12.47 -11.75 4.51
N ASP A 38 -11.88 -12.25 3.43
CA ASP A 38 -12.60 -13.03 2.43
C ASP A 38 -12.65 -14.51 2.83
N LYS A 39 -13.74 -14.91 3.49
CA LYS A 39 -14.03 -16.29 3.92
C LYS A 39 -14.20 -17.29 2.77
N SER A 40 -14.47 -16.83 1.54
CA SER A 40 -14.61 -17.73 0.39
C SER A 40 -13.26 -18.34 -0.03
N ARG A 41 -12.16 -17.72 0.40
CA ARG A 41 -10.80 -18.23 0.24
C ARG A 41 -10.44 -19.16 1.41
N THR A 42 -9.19 -19.62 1.44
CA THR A 42 -8.65 -20.38 2.58
C THR A 42 -8.54 -19.51 3.83
N GLU A 43 -8.54 -20.11 5.02
CA GLU A 43 -8.21 -19.42 6.29
C GLU A 43 -6.80 -18.81 6.34
N LYS A 44 -5.93 -19.15 5.37
CA LYS A 44 -4.66 -18.46 5.13
C LYS A 44 -4.85 -17.07 4.51
N THR A 45 -6.07 -16.61 4.27
CA THR A 45 -6.34 -15.26 3.75
C THR A 45 -5.88 -14.18 4.74
N ILE A 46 -5.54 -13.01 4.21
CA ILE A 46 -5.16 -11.85 5.02
C ILE A 46 -6.43 -11.18 5.54
N CYS A 47 -6.45 -10.85 6.82
CA CYS A 47 -7.43 -9.94 7.40
C CYS A 47 -6.99 -8.50 7.08
N LEU A 48 -7.84 -7.76 6.38
CA LEU A 48 -7.55 -6.37 6.01
C LEU A 48 -7.66 -5.42 7.20
N ALA A 49 -8.60 -5.70 8.10
CA ALA A 49 -8.75 -4.97 9.34
C ALA A 49 -9.31 -5.88 10.43
N VAL A 50 -8.98 -5.56 11.67
CA VAL A 50 -9.48 -6.21 12.89
C VAL A 50 -10.05 -5.09 13.77
N SER A 51 -11.26 -5.27 14.29
CA SER A 51 -11.90 -4.28 15.14
C SER A 51 -11.12 -4.03 16.44
N PRO A 52 -11.26 -2.85 17.06
CA PRO A 52 -10.64 -2.54 18.35
C PRO A 52 -10.94 -3.58 19.44
N ALA A 53 -12.18 -4.02 19.58
CA ALA A 53 -12.57 -5.02 20.58
C ALA A 53 -11.85 -6.36 20.38
N LEU A 54 -11.74 -6.82 19.12
CA LEU A 54 -11.09 -8.09 18.81
C LEU A 54 -9.55 -8.02 18.96
N LYS A 55 -8.95 -6.84 18.77
CA LYS A 55 -7.52 -6.60 19.04
C LYS A 55 -7.15 -6.77 20.52
N CYS A 56 -8.09 -6.59 21.46
CA CYS A 56 -7.85 -6.79 22.89
C CYS A 56 -7.43 -8.22 23.25
N TYR A 57 -7.72 -9.20 22.38
CA TYR A 57 -7.28 -10.60 22.55
C TYR A 57 -5.88 -10.88 21.99
N GLY A 58 -5.08 -9.84 21.70
CA GLY A 58 -3.72 -9.98 21.19
C GLY A 58 -3.63 -10.28 19.69
N ILE A 59 -4.69 -10.01 18.94
CA ILE A 59 -4.74 -10.20 17.48
C ILE A 59 -4.11 -8.97 16.80
N PRO A 60 -3.08 -9.13 15.95
CA PRO A 60 -2.47 -8.01 15.25
C PRO A 60 -3.41 -7.45 14.17
N GLY A 61 -3.25 -6.16 13.83
CA GLY A 61 -4.11 -5.50 12.83
C GLY A 61 -4.04 -6.09 11.42
N ARG A 62 -2.97 -6.81 11.09
CA ARG A 62 -2.76 -7.53 9.81
C ARG A 62 -2.49 -9.02 10.05
N ALA A 63 -3.41 -9.68 10.75
CA ALA A 63 -3.40 -11.12 10.99
C ALA A 63 -3.83 -11.93 9.75
N ARG A 64 -3.56 -13.24 9.75
CA ARG A 64 -4.24 -14.22 8.91
C ARG A 64 -5.51 -14.70 9.62
N LEU A 65 -6.51 -15.14 8.86
CA LEU A 65 -7.79 -15.56 9.45
C LEU A 65 -7.63 -16.73 10.43
N PHE A 66 -6.75 -17.69 10.13
CA PHE A 66 -6.46 -18.79 11.07
C PHE A 66 -5.85 -18.31 12.41
N GLU A 67 -5.06 -17.21 12.41
CA GLU A 67 -4.50 -16.64 13.64
C GLU A 67 -5.62 -16.04 14.51
N VAL A 68 -6.63 -15.43 13.89
CA VAL A 68 -7.84 -14.93 14.56
C VAL A 68 -8.60 -16.09 15.20
N VAL A 69 -8.89 -17.14 14.43
CA VAL A 69 -9.58 -18.35 14.90
C VAL A 69 -8.85 -18.94 16.12
N GLN A 70 -7.53 -19.07 16.03
CA GLN A 70 -6.71 -19.61 17.11
C GLN A 70 -6.76 -18.72 18.37
N LYS A 71 -6.58 -17.40 18.22
CA LYS A 71 -6.59 -16.47 19.35
C LYS A 71 -7.94 -16.39 20.06
N VAL A 72 -9.03 -16.42 19.30
CA VAL A 72 -10.39 -16.46 19.89
C VAL A 72 -10.60 -17.77 20.63
N LYS A 73 -10.16 -18.91 20.08
CA LYS A 73 -10.24 -20.22 20.76
C LYS A 73 -9.42 -20.26 22.05
N GLU A 74 -8.23 -19.65 22.07
CA GLU A 74 -7.41 -19.48 23.28
C GLU A 74 -8.15 -18.64 24.33
N ALA A 75 -8.73 -17.51 23.92
CA ALA A 75 -9.51 -16.63 24.80
C ALA A 75 -10.76 -17.33 25.37
N ASN A 76 -11.52 -18.04 24.54
CA ASN A 76 -12.67 -18.84 24.95
C ASN A 76 -12.26 -19.98 25.89
N SER A 77 -11.11 -20.61 25.68
CA SER A 77 -10.61 -21.64 26.59
C SER A 77 -10.35 -21.05 27.98
N ALA A 78 -9.67 -19.90 28.08
CA ALA A 78 -9.43 -19.21 29.34
C ALA A 78 -10.73 -18.75 30.02
N ARG A 79 -11.70 -18.32 29.24
CA ARG A 79 -13.00 -17.85 29.72
C ARG A 79 -13.88 -19.00 30.24
N ARG A 80 -13.87 -20.14 29.55
CA ARG A 80 -14.56 -21.37 29.96
C ARG A 80 -14.09 -21.87 31.32
N TRP A 81 -12.80 -21.72 31.65
CA TRP A 81 -12.27 -22.07 32.98
C TRP A 81 -12.88 -21.22 34.11
N LYS A 82 -13.35 -20.01 33.80
CA LYS A 82 -13.96 -19.07 34.76
C LYS A 82 -15.49 -19.17 34.80
N ALA A 83 -16.11 -19.83 33.82
CA ALA A 83 -17.56 -19.99 33.73
C ALA A 83 -18.08 -21.05 34.70
N LEU A 84 -19.29 -20.84 35.22
CA LEU A 84 -19.98 -21.82 36.06
C LEU A 84 -20.17 -23.13 35.27
N ASN A 85 -19.83 -24.26 35.88
CA ASN A 85 -19.85 -25.59 35.26
C ASN A 85 -18.94 -25.77 34.01
N ARG A 86 -18.05 -24.81 33.73
CA ARG A 86 -17.17 -24.81 32.54
C ARG A 86 -17.94 -24.91 31.22
N THR A 87 -19.15 -24.38 31.18
CA THR A 87 -20.04 -24.38 30.00
C THR A 87 -20.44 -22.95 29.66
N PHE A 88 -20.62 -22.67 28.36
CA PHE A 88 -21.19 -21.42 27.90
C PHE A 88 -22.71 -21.54 27.74
N ILE A 89 -23.43 -20.45 28.02
CA ILE A 89 -24.90 -20.37 27.89
C ILE A 89 -25.36 -19.72 26.58
N GLY A 90 -24.41 -19.19 25.80
CA GLY A 90 -24.64 -18.49 24.54
C GLY A 90 -23.33 -17.90 24.01
N SER A 91 -23.41 -17.13 22.93
CA SER A 91 -22.28 -16.41 22.35
C SER A 91 -22.65 -14.93 22.14
N SER A 92 -21.65 -14.06 22.10
CA SER A 92 -21.85 -12.64 21.76
C SER A 92 -20.66 -12.10 20.98
N ASP A 93 -20.94 -11.28 19.98
CA ASP A 93 -19.94 -10.49 19.25
C ASP A 93 -19.65 -9.15 19.93
N ASP A 94 -20.37 -8.75 20.99
CA ASP A 94 -20.19 -7.46 21.66
C ASP A 94 -19.36 -7.58 22.96
N SER A 95 -18.25 -6.84 23.03
CA SER A 95 -17.36 -6.86 24.20
C SER A 95 -18.00 -6.35 25.49
N THR A 96 -19.02 -5.49 25.45
CA THR A 96 -19.72 -5.00 26.65
C THR A 96 -20.58 -6.09 27.26
N GLU A 97 -21.28 -6.86 26.43
CA GLU A 97 -22.05 -8.04 26.85
C GLU A 97 -21.12 -9.13 27.39
N LEU A 98 -20.01 -9.39 26.68
CA LEU A 98 -18.98 -10.33 27.11
C LEU A 98 -18.33 -9.90 28.45
N ASN A 99 -18.10 -8.62 28.68
CA ASN A 99 -17.54 -8.18 29.96
C ASN A 99 -18.57 -8.29 31.10
N SER A 100 -19.85 -8.13 30.79
CA SER A 100 -20.94 -8.22 31.77
C SER A 100 -21.30 -9.66 32.14
N ASN A 101 -21.16 -10.61 31.20
CA ASN A 101 -21.54 -12.01 31.41
C ASN A 101 -20.42 -12.98 30.98
N LEU A 102 -19.66 -13.48 31.96
CA LEU A 102 -18.56 -14.43 31.76
C LEU A 102 -18.97 -15.79 31.18
N ALA A 103 -20.27 -16.14 31.23
CA ALA A 103 -20.80 -17.39 30.68
C ALA A 103 -21.11 -17.32 29.17
N LEU A 104 -20.89 -16.18 28.52
CA LEU A 104 -20.99 -16.06 27.06
C LEU A 104 -19.65 -16.41 26.39
N GLU A 105 -19.72 -17.17 25.30
CA GLU A 105 -18.61 -17.43 24.39
C GLU A 105 -18.31 -16.18 23.55
N ILE A 106 -17.03 -15.89 23.32
CA ILE A 106 -16.60 -14.84 22.39
C ILE A 106 -16.89 -15.31 20.97
N ASP A 107 -17.81 -14.63 20.32
CA ASP A 107 -18.06 -14.75 18.88
C ASP A 107 -17.45 -13.55 18.14
N TYR A 108 -17.37 -13.65 16.81
CA TYR A 108 -16.91 -12.56 15.97
C TYR A 108 -17.49 -12.63 14.55
N ILE A 109 -17.74 -11.45 14.00
CA ILE A 109 -18.22 -11.28 12.63
C ILE A 109 -17.03 -11.32 11.67
N VAL A 110 -17.16 -12.04 10.56
CA VAL A 110 -16.20 -11.94 9.45
C VAL A 110 -16.88 -11.30 8.27
N ALA A 111 -16.52 -10.06 8.00
CA ALA A 111 -17.08 -9.25 6.94
C ALA A 111 -16.24 -9.37 5.66
N PRO A 112 -16.86 -9.62 4.48
CA PRO A 112 -16.14 -9.57 3.23
C PRO A 112 -15.68 -8.13 2.94
N PRO A 113 -14.47 -7.93 2.38
CA PRO A 113 -14.03 -6.61 1.93
C PRO A 113 -14.99 -6.00 0.90
N ARG A 114 -15.31 -4.71 1.06
CA ARG A 114 -16.12 -3.89 0.13
C ARG A 114 -15.35 -2.61 -0.22
N MET A 115 -14.39 -2.71 -1.13
CA MET A 115 -13.40 -1.65 -1.34
C MET A 115 -13.99 -0.36 -1.91
N ALA A 116 -14.99 -0.44 -2.79
CA ALA A 116 -15.71 0.73 -3.30
C ALA A 116 -16.40 1.48 -2.16
N LEU A 117 -17.05 0.77 -1.25
CA LEU A 117 -17.68 1.35 -0.06
C LEU A 117 -16.66 2.06 0.84
N TYR A 118 -15.48 1.47 1.03
CA TYR A 118 -14.41 2.11 1.80
C TYR A 118 -13.92 3.41 1.15
N LEU A 119 -13.85 3.46 -0.19
CA LEU A 119 -13.52 4.68 -0.93
C LEU A 119 -14.62 5.74 -0.81
N GLU A 120 -15.89 5.34 -0.79
CA GLU A 120 -17.01 6.26 -0.56
C GLU A 120 -16.95 6.89 0.84
N TYR A 121 -16.71 6.08 1.88
CA TYR A 121 -16.53 6.57 3.25
C TYR A 121 -15.31 7.50 3.37
N SER A 122 -14.17 7.10 2.78
CA SER A 122 -12.96 7.92 2.76
C SER A 122 -13.21 9.27 2.09
N THR A 123 -13.89 9.28 0.95
CA THR A 123 -14.29 10.50 0.22
C THR A 123 -15.18 11.39 1.08
N ARG A 124 -16.20 10.81 1.72
CA ARG A 124 -17.12 11.55 2.62
C ARG A 124 -16.38 12.20 3.79
N ILE A 125 -15.43 11.47 4.38
CA ILE A 125 -14.61 11.96 5.49
C ILE A 125 -13.67 13.07 5.01
N TYR A 126 -13.05 12.91 3.85
CA TYR A 126 -12.23 13.96 3.26
C TYR A 126 -13.03 15.24 2.98
N SER A 127 -14.27 15.12 2.51
CA SER A 127 -15.18 16.28 2.35
C SER A 127 -15.48 16.98 3.68
N ILE A 128 -15.43 16.28 4.81
CA ILE A 128 -15.55 16.91 6.13
C ILE A 128 -14.32 17.74 6.43
N TYR A 129 -13.11 17.20 6.22
CA TYR A 129 -11.88 17.97 6.44
C TYR A 129 -11.80 19.22 5.58
N LEU A 130 -12.29 19.16 4.34
CA LEU A 130 -12.36 20.31 3.42
C LEU A 130 -13.29 21.44 3.89
N LYS A 131 -14.15 21.22 4.88
CA LYS A 131 -14.92 22.31 5.52
C LYS A 131 -14.03 23.21 6.39
N TYR A 132 -12.89 22.68 6.83
CA TYR A 132 -12.02 23.32 7.83
C TYR A 132 -10.69 23.78 7.24
N ILE A 133 -10.07 22.95 6.39
CA ILE A 133 -8.72 23.16 5.85
C ILE A 133 -8.79 23.17 4.31
N ALA A 134 -8.07 24.08 3.68
CA ALA A 134 -8.05 24.20 2.23
C ALA A 134 -7.30 23.02 1.56
N PRO A 135 -7.66 22.60 0.33
CA PRO A 135 -7.02 21.46 -0.35
C PRO A 135 -5.50 21.54 -0.50
N GLU A 136 -4.94 22.74 -0.58
CA GLU A 136 -3.49 23.01 -0.62
C GLU A 136 -2.78 22.63 0.68
N ASP A 137 -3.47 22.70 1.81
CA ASP A 137 -2.92 22.43 3.15
C ASP A 137 -3.23 21.02 3.67
N ILE A 138 -3.90 20.17 2.87
CA ILE A 138 -4.24 18.77 3.22
C ILE A 138 -3.52 17.79 2.30
N PHE A 139 -2.89 16.76 2.84
CA PHE A 139 -2.33 15.63 2.09
C PHE A 139 -2.94 14.29 2.52
N PRO A 140 -3.73 13.61 1.66
CA PRO A 140 -4.16 12.23 1.91
C PRO A 140 -2.97 11.28 1.88
N TYR A 141 -2.58 10.75 3.04
CA TYR A 141 -1.48 9.79 3.16
C TYR A 141 -1.90 8.37 2.79
N SER A 142 -3.12 8.00 3.19
CA SER A 142 -3.78 6.74 2.84
C SER A 142 -5.30 6.97 2.71
N ILE A 143 -6.05 5.88 2.51
CA ILE A 143 -7.52 5.92 2.49
C ILE A 143 -8.13 6.38 3.83
N ASP A 144 -7.39 6.21 4.92
CA ASP A 144 -7.84 6.46 6.29
C ASP A 144 -6.94 7.42 7.08
N GLU A 145 -5.90 7.95 6.44
CA GLU A 145 -4.90 8.79 7.09
C GLU A 145 -4.63 10.07 6.29
N VAL A 146 -4.54 11.20 6.99
CA VAL A 146 -4.35 12.51 6.39
C VAL A 146 -3.35 13.36 7.20
N PHE A 147 -2.52 14.14 6.51
CA PHE A 147 -1.73 15.23 7.08
C PHE A 147 -2.35 16.57 6.75
N MET A 148 -2.32 17.51 7.69
CA MET A 148 -2.84 18.86 7.51
C MET A 148 -1.88 19.89 8.10
N ASP A 149 -1.53 20.91 7.33
CA ASP A 149 -0.88 22.12 7.86
C ASP A 149 -1.96 23.05 8.41
N VAL A 150 -2.07 23.16 9.74
CA VAL A 150 -3.13 23.94 10.39
C VAL A 150 -2.65 25.31 10.85
N THR A 151 -1.38 25.65 10.61
CA THR A 151 -0.69 26.82 11.17
C THR A 151 -1.49 28.11 11.01
N ASN A 152 -2.07 28.36 9.83
CA ASN A 152 -2.82 29.58 9.51
C ASN A 152 -4.27 29.56 10.04
N TYR A 153 -4.79 28.38 10.34
CA TYR A 153 -6.20 28.16 10.67
C TYR A 153 -6.47 28.33 12.16
N LEU A 154 -5.47 28.08 13.01
CA LEU A 154 -5.60 28.21 14.48
C LEU A 154 -6.05 29.60 14.90
N HIS A 155 -5.43 30.65 14.34
CA HIS A 155 -5.81 32.03 14.63
C HIS A 155 -7.18 32.38 14.03
N THR A 156 -7.46 31.91 12.81
CA THR A 156 -8.75 32.15 12.12
C THR A 156 -9.93 31.59 12.90
N TYR A 157 -9.78 30.38 13.45
CA TYR A 157 -10.82 29.74 14.25
C TYR A 157 -10.76 30.11 15.74
N ASN A 158 -9.71 30.82 16.18
CA ASN A 158 -9.41 31.06 17.60
C ASN A 158 -9.44 29.77 18.43
N MET A 159 -8.80 28.73 17.91
CA MET A 159 -8.73 27.40 18.52
C MET A 159 -7.29 26.97 18.72
N THR A 160 -7.05 26.23 19.80
CA THR A 160 -5.82 25.45 19.95
C THR A 160 -5.78 24.31 18.92
N PRO A 161 -4.59 23.78 18.60
CA PRO A 161 -4.46 22.63 17.69
C PRO A 161 -5.31 21.43 18.13
N ARG A 162 -5.37 21.18 19.44
CA ARG A 162 -6.17 20.10 20.03
C ARG A 162 -7.66 20.31 19.85
N GLU A 163 -8.16 21.54 20.04
CA GLU A 163 -9.57 21.87 19.84
C GLU A 163 -9.97 21.73 18.37
N LEU A 164 -9.12 22.19 17.45
CA LEU A 164 -9.36 22.05 16.01
C LEU A 164 -9.37 20.57 15.59
N ALA A 165 -8.39 19.78 16.05
CA ALA A 165 -8.35 18.33 15.83
C ALA A 165 -9.62 17.65 16.34
N MET A 166 -10.01 17.93 17.59
CA MET A 166 -11.19 17.35 18.21
C MET A 166 -12.48 17.74 17.45
N THR A 167 -12.59 18.98 17.01
CA THR A 167 -13.74 19.48 16.24
C THR A 167 -13.90 18.70 14.93
N MET A 168 -12.80 18.52 14.17
CA MET A 168 -12.83 17.75 12.93
C MET A 168 -13.19 16.28 13.19
N ILE A 169 -12.62 15.66 14.23
CA ILE A 169 -12.91 14.26 14.57
C ILE A 169 -14.36 14.07 15.02
N GLN A 170 -14.92 15.02 15.78
CA GLN A 170 -16.32 14.98 16.19
C GLN A 170 -17.28 15.14 15.02
N ASP A 171 -16.96 15.98 14.02
CA ASP A 171 -17.79 16.07 12.79
C ASP A 171 -17.72 14.75 11.98
N VAL A 172 -16.54 14.14 11.89
CA VAL A 172 -16.37 12.80 11.29
C VAL A 172 -17.19 11.76 12.04
N LEU A 173 -17.09 11.70 13.37
CA LEU A 173 -17.83 10.76 14.21
C LEU A 173 -19.34 10.97 14.09
N LYS A 174 -19.82 12.22 14.13
CA LYS A 174 -21.24 12.55 13.99
C LYS A 174 -21.79 12.14 12.61
N THR A 175 -21.00 12.33 11.56
CA THR A 175 -21.44 12.10 10.18
C THR A 175 -21.32 10.63 9.76
N THR A 176 -20.35 9.91 10.29
CA THR A 176 -20.00 8.56 9.81
C THR A 176 -20.07 7.46 10.88
N GLY A 177 -20.13 7.82 12.16
CA GLY A 177 -20.01 6.88 13.27
C GLY A 177 -18.58 6.37 13.50
N ILE A 178 -17.60 6.85 12.75
CA ILE A 178 -16.20 6.43 12.84
C ILE A 178 -15.40 7.44 13.66
N THR A 179 -14.67 6.94 14.66
CA THR A 179 -13.74 7.75 15.46
C THR A 179 -12.32 7.67 14.92
N ALA A 180 -11.45 8.55 15.39
CA ALA A 180 -10.07 8.67 14.91
C ALA A 180 -9.06 8.88 16.04
N THR A 181 -7.79 8.74 15.70
CA THR A 181 -6.66 9.16 16.53
C THR A 181 -5.94 10.28 15.81
N ALA A 182 -5.49 11.30 16.55
CA ALA A 182 -4.73 12.40 15.99
C ALA A 182 -3.38 12.57 16.69
N GLY A 183 -2.41 13.04 15.91
CA GLY A 183 -1.14 13.53 16.39
C GLY A 183 -0.94 14.97 15.96
N ILE A 184 -0.37 15.77 16.84
CA ILE A 184 -0.08 17.18 16.63
C ILE A 184 1.42 17.37 16.80
N GLY A 185 2.04 18.16 15.93
CA GLY A 185 3.44 18.49 16.09
C GLY A 185 3.90 19.68 15.27
N THR A 186 5.12 20.13 15.55
CA THR A 186 5.75 21.29 14.90
C THR A 186 6.17 21.01 13.45
N ASN A 187 6.27 19.74 13.08
CA ASN A 187 6.55 19.26 11.73
C ASN A 187 5.79 17.94 11.44
N MET A 188 5.80 17.49 10.17
CA MET A 188 5.07 16.29 9.74
C MET A 188 5.56 15.01 10.41
N TYR A 189 6.87 14.89 10.69
CA TYR A 189 7.40 13.73 11.40
C TYR A 189 6.85 13.66 12.82
N LEU A 190 6.92 14.77 13.57
CA LEU A 190 6.48 14.80 14.97
C LEU A 190 4.98 14.58 15.13
N CYS A 191 4.14 15.13 14.24
CA CYS A 191 2.71 14.86 14.30
C CYS A 191 2.41 13.38 14.00
N LYS A 192 3.12 12.76 13.04
CA LYS A 192 3.00 11.33 12.74
C LYS A 192 3.44 10.46 13.92
N ILE A 193 4.57 10.77 14.55
CA ILE A 193 5.08 10.02 15.71
C ILE A 193 4.19 10.21 16.94
N ALA A 194 3.65 11.42 17.15
CA ALA A 194 2.69 11.68 18.22
C ALA A 194 1.48 10.74 18.07
N MET A 195 0.95 10.62 16.85
CA MET A 195 -0.17 9.73 16.54
C MET A 195 0.19 8.23 16.67
N ASP A 196 1.30 7.81 16.05
CA ASP A 196 1.66 6.41 15.91
C ASP A 196 2.21 5.78 17.18
N ILE A 197 2.88 6.55 18.03
CA ILE A 197 3.55 6.04 19.23
C ILE A 197 2.84 6.54 20.48
N VAL A 198 2.78 7.87 20.66
CA VAL A 198 2.33 8.45 21.94
C VAL A 198 0.82 8.25 22.13
N ALA A 199 0.02 8.54 21.11
CA ALA A 199 -1.43 8.47 21.21
C ALA A 199 -1.92 7.05 21.52
N LYS A 200 -1.22 6.00 21.06
CA LYS A 200 -1.60 4.60 21.36
C LYS A 200 -1.58 4.26 22.86
N HIS A 201 -0.79 4.98 23.66
CA HIS A 201 -0.67 4.79 25.10
C HIS A 201 -1.62 5.69 25.90
N ILE A 202 -2.36 6.59 25.25
CA ILE A 202 -3.34 7.46 25.89
C ILE A 202 -4.68 6.72 26.00
N LYS A 203 -5.33 6.86 27.17
CA LYS A 203 -6.70 6.37 27.36
C LYS A 203 -7.63 7.14 26.43
N ALA A 204 -8.42 6.42 25.65
CA ALA A 204 -9.43 7.05 24.81
C ALA A 204 -10.44 7.81 25.66
N ASP A 205 -10.95 8.91 25.13
CA ASP A 205 -12.08 9.61 25.74
C ASP A 205 -13.41 8.86 25.49
N LYS A 206 -14.52 9.49 25.87
CA LYS A 206 -15.88 8.93 25.72
C LYS A 206 -16.25 8.62 24.26
N ASP A 207 -15.64 9.32 23.30
CA ASP A 207 -15.91 9.24 21.88
C ASP A 207 -14.89 8.32 21.16
N GLY A 208 -14.02 7.66 21.94
CA GLY A 208 -12.98 6.77 21.44
C GLY A 208 -11.73 7.48 20.89
N VAL A 209 -11.68 8.82 21.01
CA VAL A 209 -10.64 9.67 20.43
C VAL A 209 -9.38 9.61 21.28
N ARG A 210 -8.22 9.66 20.61
CA ARG A 210 -6.91 9.83 21.24
C ARG A 210 -6.16 10.93 20.50
N ILE A 211 -5.65 11.90 21.25
CA ILE A 211 -4.86 13.01 20.71
C ILE A 211 -3.57 13.11 21.50
N ALA A 212 -2.43 13.11 20.80
CA ALA A 212 -1.12 13.33 21.38
C ALA A 212 -0.39 14.46 20.64
N GLU A 213 0.57 15.06 21.33
CA GLU A 213 1.27 16.26 20.86
C GLU A 213 2.77 16.11 21.14
N LEU A 214 3.59 16.47 20.16
CA LEU A 214 5.05 16.46 20.25
C LEU A 214 5.65 17.69 19.58
N ASP A 215 6.56 18.32 20.30
CA ASP A 215 7.62 19.19 19.79
C ASP A 215 8.96 18.45 19.86
N GLU A 216 10.03 19.05 19.34
CA GLU A 216 11.37 18.45 19.28
C GLU A 216 11.88 18.07 20.69
N MET A 217 11.63 18.93 21.68
CA MET A 217 12.14 18.71 23.05
C MET A 217 11.37 17.63 23.81
N SER A 218 10.06 17.57 23.68
CA SER A 218 9.21 16.53 24.25
C SER A 218 9.41 15.21 23.53
N TYR A 219 9.65 15.20 22.22
CA TYR A 219 10.05 14.02 21.46
C TYR A 219 11.34 13.41 22.03
N ARG A 220 12.41 14.20 22.15
CA ARG A 220 13.70 13.72 22.69
C ARG A 220 13.56 13.18 24.11
N ARG A 221 12.84 13.89 24.98
CA ARG A 221 12.60 13.47 26.38
C ARG A 221 11.79 12.18 26.48
N LYS A 222 10.77 12.00 25.64
CA LYS A 222 9.84 10.87 25.75
C LYS A 222 10.29 9.64 24.98
N LEU A 223 10.94 9.81 23.82
CA LEU A 223 11.07 8.75 22.82
C LEU A 223 12.51 8.36 22.45
N TRP A 224 13.54 9.06 22.92
CA TRP A 224 14.93 8.64 22.63
C TRP A 224 15.31 7.26 23.19
N SER A 225 14.62 6.79 24.22
CA SER A 225 14.79 5.44 24.78
C SER A 225 13.75 4.43 24.28
N HIS A 226 12.82 4.85 23.40
CA HIS A 226 11.73 4.00 22.93
C HIS A 226 12.24 2.84 22.09
N ARG A 227 11.60 1.68 22.27
CA ARG A 227 11.83 0.46 21.48
C ARG A 227 10.49 -0.20 21.17
N PRO A 228 10.36 -0.89 20.02
CA PRO A 228 11.39 -1.08 18.99
C PRO A 228 11.56 0.13 18.07
N LEU A 229 12.71 0.21 17.39
CA LEU A 229 12.98 1.22 16.35
C LEU A 229 11.95 1.18 15.20
N THR A 230 11.34 0.03 14.96
CA THR A 230 10.34 -0.15 13.90
C THR A 230 9.01 0.58 14.14
N ASP A 231 8.83 1.17 15.32
CA ASP A 231 7.66 2.01 15.62
C ASP A 231 7.80 3.42 15.03
N PHE A 232 9.03 3.86 14.73
CA PHE A 232 9.28 5.17 14.14
C PHE A 232 9.01 5.15 12.63
N TRP A 233 8.39 6.22 12.16
CA TRP A 233 8.10 6.42 10.75
C TRP A 233 9.38 6.30 9.92
N ARG A 234 9.27 5.66 8.74
CA ARG A 234 10.37 5.31 7.82
C ARG A 234 11.39 4.27 8.30
N VAL A 235 11.37 3.83 9.56
CA VAL A 235 12.30 2.80 10.06
C VAL A 235 11.68 1.40 9.92
N GLY A 236 12.04 0.69 8.84
CA GLY A 236 11.62 -0.70 8.62
C GLY A 236 12.51 -1.73 9.32
N LYS A 237 12.10 -3.01 9.29
CA LYS A 237 12.89 -4.14 9.85
C LYS A 237 14.32 -4.21 9.33
N GLY A 238 14.54 -3.84 8.05
CA GLY A 238 15.86 -3.82 7.46
C GLY A 238 16.77 -2.74 8.06
N TYR A 239 16.22 -1.55 8.33
CA TYR A 239 16.93 -0.47 9.03
C TYR A 239 17.24 -0.88 10.46
N ALA A 240 16.23 -1.32 11.21
CA ALA A 240 16.39 -1.77 12.58
C ALA A 240 17.46 -2.86 12.70
N LYS A 241 17.41 -3.90 11.85
CA LYS A 241 18.41 -4.98 11.86
C LYS A 241 19.82 -4.45 11.60
N LYS A 242 20.01 -3.59 10.57
CA LYS A 242 21.32 -2.99 10.27
C LYS A 242 21.85 -2.15 11.43
N LEU A 243 21.00 -1.37 12.09
CA LEU A 243 21.38 -0.56 13.25
C LEU A 243 21.75 -1.43 14.46
N GLU A 244 20.94 -2.45 14.74
CA GLU A 244 21.15 -3.41 15.83
C GLU A 244 22.45 -4.21 15.67
N GLU A 245 22.85 -4.55 14.43
CA GLU A 245 24.14 -5.17 14.12
C GLU A 245 25.34 -4.30 14.57
N TYR A 246 25.15 -2.99 14.72
CA TYR A 246 26.13 -2.04 15.26
C TYR A 246 25.79 -1.57 16.68
N GLY A 247 24.87 -2.23 17.38
CA GLY A 247 24.51 -1.89 18.75
C GLY A 247 23.70 -0.59 18.92
N LEU A 248 23.11 -0.07 17.83
CA LEU A 248 22.22 1.09 17.85
C LEU A 248 20.76 0.61 17.92
N TYR A 249 20.09 0.84 19.05
CA TYR A 249 18.77 0.25 19.32
C TYR A 249 17.65 1.27 19.50
N THR A 250 17.98 2.56 19.60
CA THR A 250 16.99 3.63 19.81
C THR A 250 17.32 4.88 19.00
N MET A 251 16.36 5.81 18.89
CA MET A 251 16.60 7.11 18.26
C MET A 251 17.67 7.92 19.00
N GLY A 252 17.77 7.76 20.33
CA GLY A 252 18.84 8.38 21.11
C GLY A 252 20.24 7.84 20.77
N ASP A 253 20.35 6.54 20.47
CA ASP A 253 21.61 5.94 20.02
C ASP A 253 22.03 6.52 18.66
N ILE A 254 21.08 6.66 17.73
CA ILE A 254 21.32 7.24 16.39
C ILE A 254 21.72 8.71 16.52
N ALA A 255 21.00 9.50 17.32
CA ALA A 255 21.30 10.91 17.56
C ALA A 255 22.69 11.10 18.19
N ARG A 256 23.09 10.20 19.12
CA ARG A 256 24.44 10.22 19.69
C ARG A 256 25.49 9.82 18.67
N CYS A 257 25.20 8.82 17.83
CA CYS A 257 26.09 8.41 16.74
C CYS A 257 26.33 9.56 15.76
N SER A 258 25.31 10.35 15.43
CA SER A 258 25.43 11.44 14.44
C SER A 258 26.30 12.61 14.91
N ILE A 259 26.63 12.70 16.20
CA ILE A 259 27.49 13.78 16.76
C ILE A 259 28.85 13.25 17.24
N GLY A 260 29.14 11.98 17.01
CA GLY A 260 30.43 11.40 17.37
C GLY A 260 31.55 11.89 16.48
N LYS A 261 32.79 11.83 16.98
CA LYS A 261 33.94 12.41 16.29
C LYS A 261 34.39 11.54 15.13
N GLU A 262 35.03 12.14 14.11
CA GLU A 262 35.52 11.41 12.92
C GLU A 262 36.46 10.24 13.25
N ASN A 263 37.21 10.32 14.36
CA ASN A 263 38.12 9.27 14.82
C ASN A 263 37.46 8.19 15.70
N GLU A 264 36.15 8.28 15.95
CA GLU A 264 35.37 7.30 16.71
C GLU A 264 34.58 6.39 15.78
N LEU A 265 34.30 5.15 16.21
CA LEU A 265 33.50 4.22 15.41
C LEU A 265 32.06 4.72 15.21
N TYR A 266 31.47 5.32 16.26
CA TYR A 266 30.14 5.89 16.21
C TYR A 266 30.25 7.34 15.81
N ASN A 267 30.06 7.63 14.54
CA ASN A 267 30.06 8.97 13.98
C ASN A 267 29.01 9.07 12.87
N GLU A 268 28.85 10.26 12.30
CA GLU A 268 27.93 10.49 11.18
C GLU A 268 28.27 9.62 9.95
N ASP A 269 29.56 9.46 9.64
CA ASP A 269 30.03 8.66 8.48
C ASP A 269 29.57 7.20 8.54
N LEU A 270 29.48 6.61 9.73
CA LEU A 270 28.94 5.26 9.90
C LEU A 270 27.50 5.18 9.37
N LEU A 271 26.66 6.17 9.70
CA LEU A 271 25.26 6.18 9.27
C LEU A 271 25.15 6.33 7.75
N TYR A 272 25.94 7.22 7.14
CA TYR A 272 26.03 7.37 5.68
C TYR A 272 26.58 6.11 5.00
N LYS A 273 27.54 5.42 5.60
CA LYS A 273 28.03 4.14 5.08
C LYS A 273 26.96 3.06 5.07
N LEU A 274 26.05 3.05 6.05
CA LEU A 274 25.00 2.04 6.18
C LEU A 274 23.77 2.31 5.30
N PHE A 275 23.42 3.58 5.11
CA PHE A 275 22.14 4.00 4.51
C PHE A 275 22.28 4.94 3.30
N GLY A 276 23.50 5.33 2.93
CA GLY A 276 23.75 6.33 1.89
C GLY A 276 23.09 7.66 2.22
N VAL A 277 22.57 8.35 1.20
CA VAL A 277 21.85 9.62 1.34
C VAL A 277 20.63 9.55 2.27
N ASN A 278 20.07 8.36 2.53
CA ASN A 278 18.95 8.22 3.48
C ASN A 278 19.38 8.34 4.95
N ALA A 279 20.69 8.39 5.24
CA ALA A 279 21.19 8.62 6.58
C ALA A 279 20.78 10.01 7.10
N GLU A 280 20.81 11.03 6.25
CA GLU A 280 20.39 12.40 6.57
C GLU A 280 18.99 12.42 7.18
N LEU A 281 18.03 11.79 6.51
CA LEU A 281 16.65 11.68 6.96
C LEU A 281 16.52 10.92 8.29
N LEU A 282 17.33 9.87 8.48
CA LEU A 282 17.36 9.11 9.72
C LEU A 282 17.92 9.94 10.88
N ILE A 283 18.96 10.73 10.62
CA ILE A 283 19.59 11.64 11.59
C ILE A 283 18.61 12.74 11.98
N ASP A 284 17.99 13.40 11.01
CA ASP A 284 16.99 14.45 11.26
C ASP A 284 15.83 13.91 12.10
N HIS A 285 15.29 12.74 11.74
CA HIS A 285 14.22 12.09 12.50
C HIS A 285 14.68 11.68 13.90
N ALA A 286 15.94 11.29 14.09
CA ALA A 286 16.50 11.01 15.41
C ALA A 286 16.53 12.26 16.32
N TRP A 287 16.68 13.45 15.72
CA TRP A 287 16.61 14.75 16.42
C TRP A 287 15.21 15.35 16.49
N GLY A 288 14.23 14.75 15.81
CA GLY A 288 12.84 15.22 15.75
C GLY A 288 12.60 16.29 14.68
N TYR A 289 13.54 16.46 13.74
CA TYR A 289 13.46 17.43 12.65
C TYR A 289 12.85 16.79 11.40
N GLU A 290 12.07 17.57 10.67
CA GLU A 290 11.56 17.24 9.33
C GLU A 290 11.38 18.55 8.55
N PRO A 291 12.28 18.86 7.61
CA PRO A 291 12.22 20.12 6.88
C PRO A 291 11.14 20.15 5.80
N CYS A 292 10.63 18.99 5.35
CA CYS A 292 9.60 18.93 4.32
C CYS A 292 8.31 19.62 4.79
N THR A 293 7.78 20.50 3.94
CA THR A 293 6.55 21.26 4.21
C THR A 293 5.39 20.76 3.36
N MET A 294 4.16 21.12 3.73
CA MET A 294 2.98 20.80 2.90
C MET A 294 3.09 21.42 1.50
N GLU A 295 3.58 22.65 1.41
CA GLU A 295 3.87 23.31 0.13
C GLU A 295 4.85 22.49 -0.74
N MET A 296 5.94 21.97 -0.15
CA MET A 296 6.90 21.13 -0.86
C MET A 296 6.27 19.80 -1.30
N VAL A 297 5.44 19.18 -0.46
CA VAL A 297 4.69 17.96 -0.80
C VAL A 297 3.79 18.22 -2.03
N LYS A 298 3.11 19.36 -2.07
CA LYS A 298 2.23 19.75 -3.18
C LYS A 298 3.00 20.16 -4.45
N ALA A 299 4.20 20.72 -4.28
CA ALA A 299 5.06 21.13 -5.38
C ALA A 299 5.88 19.97 -5.99
N TYR A 300 5.95 18.81 -5.32
CA TYR A 300 6.76 17.69 -5.75
C TYR A 300 6.37 17.21 -7.15
N LYS A 301 7.38 17.14 -8.04
CA LYS A 301 7.26 16.58 -9.38
C LYS A 301 8.31 15.49 -9.53
N PRO A 302 7.92 14.22 -9.69
CA PRO A 302 8.86 13.14 -9.91
C PRO A 302 9.57 13.31 -11.26
N GLU A 303 10.85 12.96 -11.31
CA GLU A 303 11.63 12.94 -12.56
C GLU A 303 11.05 11.93 -13.57
N THR A 304 10.62 10.77 -13.08
CA THR A 304 9.97 9.73 -13.88
C THR A 304 8.79 9.12 -13.13
N ASN A 305 7.77 8.73 -13.88
CA ASN A 305 6.61 8.01 -13.38
C ASN A 305 6.59 6.57 -13.88
N SER A 306 5.87 5.70 -13.15
CA SER A 306 5.62 4.33 -13.57
C SER A 306 4.19 3.92 -13.25
N VAL A 307 3.69 2.94 -14.01
CA VAL A 307 2.43 2.25 -13.73
C VAL A 307 2.76 0.78 -13.55
N CYS A 308 2.36 0.21 -12.42
CA CYS A 308 2.64 -1.16 -12.03
C CYS A 308 1.34 -1.93 -11.81
N SER A 309 1.29 -3.16 -12.29
CA SER A 309 0.24 -4.12 -11.99
C SER A 309 0.85 -5.41 -11.47
N GLY A 310 0.42 -5.82 -10.28
CA GLY A 310 0.89 -7.02 -9.61
C GLY A 310 -0.26 -7.97 -9.29
N GLN A 311 -0.03 -9.26 -9.46
CA GLN A 311 -0.99 -10.31 -9.18
C GLN A 311 -0.34 -11.49 -8.48
N VAL A 312 -0.96 -11.92 -7.37
CA VAL A 312 -0.69 -13.23 -6.76
C VAL A 312 -1.78 -14.18 -7.23
N LEU A 313 -1.39 -15.27 -7.88
CA LEU A 313 -2.30 -16.25 -8.45
C LEU A 313 -2.98 -17.06 -7.34
N HIS A 314 -4.21 -17.53 -7.62
CA HIS A 314 -5.00 -18.31 -6.65
C HIS A 314 -4.36 -19.68 -6.38
N CYS A 315 -3.87 -20.33 -7.44
CA CYS A 315 -3.08 -21.56 -7.40
C CYS A 315 -1.78 -21.38 -8.22
N PRO A 316 -0.82 -22.32 -8.09
CA PRO A 316 0.37 -22.31 -8.94
C PRO A 316 0.01 -22.54 -10.41
N TYR A 317 0.53 -21.72 -11.32
CA TYR A 317 0.28 -21.85 -12.76
C TYR A 317 1.50 -22.42 -13.47
N ASP A 318 1.28 -23.18 -14.53
CA ASP A 318 2.34 -23.55 -15.47
C ASP A 318 2.73 -22.35 -16.36
N PHE A 319 3.74 -22.58 -17.20
CA PHE A 319 4.31 -21.55 -18.07
C PHE A 319 3.29 -20.97 -19.06
N GLU A 320 2.41 -21.77 -19.67
CA GLU A 320 1.46 -21.30 -20.68
C GLU A 320 0.26 -20.57 -20.04
N LYS A 321 -0.27 -21.09 -18.94
CA LYS A 321 -1.33 -20.41 -18.17
C LYS A 321 -0.84 -19.08 -17.62
N ALA A 322 0.38 -19.01 -17.10
CA ALA A 322 0.94 -17.74 -16.63
C ALA A 322 1.22 -16.76 -17.78
N LYS A 323 1.64 -17.26 -18.96
CA LYS A 323 1.80 -16.44 -20.18
C LYS A 323 0.47 -15.80 -20.60
N LEU A 324 -0.64 -16.53 -20.50
CA LEU A 324 -1.98 -15.99 -20.73
C LEU A 324 -2.27 -14.83 -19.78
N VAL A 325 -2.04 -15.01 -18.47
CA VAL A 325 -2.26 -13.95 -17.47
C VAL A 325 -1.36 -12.73 -17.74
N VAL A 326 -0.11 -12.93 -18.14
CA VAL A 326 0.78 -11.83 -18.55
C VAL A 326 0.19 -11.04 -19.72
N LYS A 327 -0.37 -11.71 -20.75
CA LYS A 327 -1.05 -11.02 -21.86
C LYS A 327 -2.23 -10.19 -21.38
N GLU A 328 -3.05 -10.73 -20.47
CA GLU A 328 -4.18 -10.00 -19.89
C GLU A 328 -3.74 -8.77 -19.10
N MET A 329 -2.71 -8.92 -18.25
CA MET A 329 -2.16 -7.83 -17.45
C MET A 329 -1.57 -6.73 -18.35
N THR A 330 -0.87 -7.11 -19.41
CA THR A 330 -0.34 -6.16 -20.41
C THR A 330 -1.46 -5.42 -21.12
N ASP A 331 -2.51 -6.11 -21.58
CA ASP A 331 -3.64 -5.48 -22.26
C ASP A 331 -4.35 -4.44 -21.36
N GLN A 332 -4.58 -4.80 -20.09
CA GLN A 332 -5.16 -3.89 -19.12
C GLN A 332 -4.25 -2.68 -18.83
N MET A 333 -2.94 -2.91 -18.68
CA MET A 333 -1.97 -1.84 -18.46
C MET A 333 -1.93 -0.88 -19.65
N VAL A 334 -1.95 -1.40 -20.89
CA VAL A 334 -1.98 -0.56 -22.08
C VAL A 334 -3.26 0.29 -22.15
N LEU A 335 -4.41 -0.29 -21.85
CA LEU A 335 -5.66 0.48 -21.79
C LEU A 335 -5.60 1.59 -20.71
N ASP A 336 -4.96 1.34 -19.57
CA ASP A 336 -4.73 2.36 -18.53
C ASP A 336 -3.78 3.46 -19.00
N LEU A 337 -2.73 3.13 -19.76
CA LEU A 337 -1.84 4.11 -20.37
C LEU A 337 -2.60 5.02 -21.36
N VAL A 338 -3.41 4.44 -22.25
CA VAL A 338 -4.23 5.19 -23.21
C VAL A 338 -5.22 6.09 -22.49
N ASP A 339 -5.89 5.59 -21.45
CA ASP A 339 -6.86 6.37 -20.68
C ASP A 339 -6.24 7.60 -20.02
N LYS A 340 -4.99 7.47 -19.58
CA LYS A 340 -4.20 8.53 -18.95
C LYS A 340 -3.41 9.39 -19.95
N LYS A 341 -3.48 9.07 -21.25
CA LYS A 341 -2.67 9.71 -22.31
C LYS A 341 -1.16 9.63 -22.06
N LEU A 342 -0.73 8.50 -21.52
CA LEU A 342 0.68 8.23 -21.23
C LEU A 342 1.23 7.22 -22.22
N VAL A 343 2.53 7.35 -22.49
CA VAL A 343 3.30 6.40 -23.30
C VAL A 343 4.55 5.98 -22.53
N THR A 344 5.09 4.81 -22.91
CA THR A 344 6.27 4.22 -22.28
C THR A 344 7.23 3.68 -23.33
N ASP A 345 8.52 3.65 -23.00
CA ASP A 345 9.56 2.99 -23.76
C ASP A 345 10.24 1.86 -22.97
N GLN A 346 9.77 1.53 -21.77
CA GLN A 346 10.35 0.47 -20.96
C GLN A 346 9.32 -0.33 -20.20
N ILE A 347 9.37 -1.65 -20.38
CA ILE A 347 8.61 -2.59 -19.58
C ILE A 347 9.54 -3.46 -18.74
N VAL A 348 9.16 -3.65 -17.48
CA VAL A 348 9.80 -4.57 -16.55
C VAL A 348 8.81 -5.66 -16.18
N LEU A 349 9.26 -6.91 -16.24
CA LEU A 349 8.51 -8.09 -15.84
C LEU A 349 9.24 -8.80 -14.70
N THR A 350 8.52 -9.11 -13.63
CA THR A 350 9.03 -9.92 -12.52
C THR A 350 8.07 -11.07 -12.22
N VAL A 351 8.59 -12.29 -12.25
CA VAL A 351 7.83 -13.52 -12.02
C VAL A 351 8.37 -14.25 -10.78
N GLY A 352 7.51 -14.42 -9.78
CA GLY A 352 7.79 -15.18 -8.58
C GLY A 352 7.28 -16.61 -8.69
N TYR A 353 8.16 -17.58 -8.43
CA TYR A 353 7.84 -19.00 -8.48
C TYR A 353 7.19 -19.52 -7.20
N ASP A 354 6.45 -20.63 -7.33
CA ASP A 354 5.76 -21.27 -6.22
C ASP A 354 6.70 -22.15 -5.36
N ILE A 355 6.33 -22.33 -4.09
CA ILE A 355 7.02 -23.22 -3.13
C ILE A 355 6.97 -24.69 -3.56
N GLU A 356 5.94 -25.11 -4.30
CA GLU A 356 5.76 -26.48 -4.75
C GLU A 356 6.88 -26.96 -5.67
N ASN A 357 7.60 -26.04 -6.32
CA ASN A 357 8.77 -26.37 -7.12
C ASN A 357 9.89 -27.03 -6.32
N LEU A 358 10.02 -26.69 -5.03
CA LEU A 358 11.04 -27.27 -4.13
C LEU A 358 10.46 -28.31 -3.18
N ASN A 359 9.15 -28.29 -2.92
CA ASN A 359 8.50 -29.32 -2.09
C ASN A 359 8.25 -30.61 -2.86
N ASN A 360 8.07 -30.55 -4.20
CA ASN A 360 7.93 -31.73 -5.03
C ASN A 360 9.32 -32.32 -5.37
N PRO A 361 9.60 -33.59 -5.02
CA PRO A 361 10.91 -34.22 -5.26
C PRO A 361 11.34 -34.23 -6.74
N ASP A 362 10.40 -34.43 -7.67
CA ASP A 362 10.70 -34.56 -9.09
C ASP A 362 11.06 -33.22 -9.72
N ARG A 363 10.35 -32.15 -9.36
CA ARG A 363 10.67 -30.78 -9.81
C ARG A 363 11.94 -30.28 -9.16
N ARG A 364 12.13 -30.54 -7.87
CA ARG A 364 13.33 -30.13 -7.14
C ARG A 364 14.60 -30.71 -7.75
N LYS A 365 14.59 -31.97 -8.18
CA LYS A 365 15.75 -32.59 -8.85
C LYS A 365 16.13 -31.92 -10.17
N LYS A 366 15.14 -31.39 -10.89
CA LYS A 366 15.33 -30.72 -12.19
C LYS A 366 15.78 -29.26 -12.05
N TYR A 367 15.59 -28.65 -10.88
CA TYR A 367 15.95 -27.26 -10.64
C TYR A 367 17.36 -27.14 -10.06
N HIS A 368 18.26 -26.50 -10.81
CA HIS A 368 19.65 -26.24 -10.41
C HIS A 368 19.95 -24.74 -10.21
N GLY A 369 18.92 -23.89 -10.20
CA GLY A 369 19.07 -22.45 -10.02
C GLY A 369 19.20 -22.02 -8.56
N GLU A 370 19.33 -20.71 -8.36
CA GLU A 370 19.47 -20.08 -7.04
C GLU A 370 18.18 -20.19 -6.22
N VAL A 371 18.30 -20.53 -4.94
CA VAL A 371 17.18 -20.63 -4.00
C VAL A 371 17.24 -19.49 -3.01
N THR A 372 16.12 -18.80 -2.84
CA THR A 372 15.96 -17.72 -1.86
C THR A 372 14.99 -18.11 -0.76
N ILE A 373 15.04 -17.40 0.37
CA ILE A 373 14.15 -17.61 1.50
C ILE A 373 13.13 -16.46 1.52
N ASP A 374 11.85 -16.81 1.56
CA ASP A 374 10.79 -15.80 1.63
C ASP A 374 10.63 -15.23 3.04
N ARG A 375 9.74 -14.23 3.18
CA ARG A 375 9.45 -13.58 4.48
C ARG A 375 8.96 -14.56 5.56
N TYR A 376 8.45 -15.72 5.18
CA TYR A 376 7.94 -16.76 6.08
C TYR A 376 8.99 -17.84 6.38
N GLY A 377 10.25 -17.65 5.96
CA GLY A 377 11.32 -18.63 6.16
C GLY A 377 11.27 -19.81 5.18
N ARG A 378 10.44 -19.76 4.14
CA ARG A 378 10.25 -20.86 3.18
C ARG A 378 11.24 -20.72 2.04
N ARG A 379 11.82 -21.85 1.62
CA ARG A 379 12.72 -21.91 0.46
C ARG A 379 11.88 -21.86 -0.82
N ILE A 380 12.24 -20.95 -1.72
CA ILE A 380 11.63 -20.78 -3.04
C ILE A 380 12.69 -20.55 -4.11
N PRO A 381 12.46 -20.94 -5.38
CA PRO A 381 13.32 -20.54 -6.48
C PRO A 381 13.45 -19.01 -6.55
N LYS A 382 14.63 -18.49 -6.90
CA LYS A 382 14.82 -17.06 -7.13
C LYS A 382 13.87 -16.58 -8.23
N HIS A 383 13.27 -15.41 -8.03
CA HIS A 383 12.34 -14.82 -8.99
C HIS A 383 13.04 -14.56 -10.34
N ALA A 384 12.32 -14.76 -11.43
CA ALA A 384 12.73 -14.25 -12.72
C ALA A 384 12.46 -12.74 -12.79
N HIS A 385 13.39 -12.01 -13.36
CA HIS A 385 13.30 -10.57 -13.56
C HIS A 385 13.89 -10.24 -14.92
N GLY A 386 13.22 -9.35 -15.65
CA GLY A 386 13.70 -8.90 -16.95
C GLY A 386 13.15 -7.53 -17.29
N THR A 387 13.92 -6.83 -18.12
CA THR A 387 13.59 -5.51 -18.65
C THR A 387 13.66 -5.56 -20.17
N THR A 388 12.76 -4.86 -20.85
CA THR A 388 12.84 -4.62 -22.28
C THR A 388 12.59 -3.14 -22.57
N ASN A 389 13.39 -2.56 -23.48
CA ASN A 389 13.18 -1.21 -23.96
C ASN A 389 12.52 -1.29 -25.34
N LEU A 390 11.50 -0.47 -25.56
CA LEU A 390 10.80 -0.34 -26.83
C LEU A 390 11.58 0.64 -27.71
N LYS A 391 11.46 0.50 -29.04
CA LYS A 391 12.15 1.37 -30.01
C LYS A 391 11.66 2.82 -29.95
N GLN A 392 10.44 3.03 -29.48
CA GLN A 392 9.81 4.33 -29.36
C GLN A 392 8.89 4.35 -28.13
N GLN A 393 8.61 5.55 -27.64
CA GLN A 393 7.56 5.81 -26.66
C GLN A 393 6.21 5.44 -27.28
N THR A 394 5.50 4.48 -26.70
CA THR A 394 4.22 4.01 -27.26
C THR A 394 3.23 3.55 -26.20
N SER A 395 1.96 3.51 -26.58
CA SER A 395 0.84 2.87 -25.88
C SER A 395 0.14 1.85 -26.80
N SER A 396 0.82 1.38 -27.85
CA SER A 396 0.31 0.35 -28.76
C SER A 396 0.18 -0.99 -28.05
N THR A 397 -1.01 -1.59 -28.11
CA THR A 397 -1.23 -2.93 -27.54
C THR A 397 -0.36 -3.95 -28.25
N LYS A 398 -0.27 -3.90 -29.58
CA LYS A 398 0.57 -4.82 -30.36
C LYS A 398 2.04 -4.74 -29.96
N LEU A 399 2.66 -3.54 -30.05
CA LEU A 399 4.09 -3.39 -29.80
C LEU A 399 4.49 -3.78 -28.37
N ILE A 400 3.70 -3.37 -27.38
CA ILE A 400 3.97 -3.66 -25.97
C ILE A 400 3.75 -5.15 -25.68
N THR A 401 2.68 -5.75 -26.20
CA THR A 401 2.40 -7.18 -25.98
C THR A 401 3.48 -8.05 -26.60
N ASP A 402 3.91 -7.76 -27.82
CA ASP A 402 4.96 -8.53 -28.50
C ASP A 402 6.27 -8.47 -27.69
N ALA A 403 6.69 -7.28 -27.26
CA ALA A 403 7.90 -7.10 -26.45
C ALA A 403 7.83 -7.79 -25.08
N VAL A 404 6.67 -7.74 -24.41
CA VAL A 404 6.46 -8.41 -23.11
C VAL A 404 6.48 -9.92 -23.26
N ILE A 405 5.93 -10.46 -24.35
CA ILE A 405 5.88 -11.89 -24.59
C ILE A 405 7.26 -12.44 -24.95
N GLU A 406 8.04 -11.72 -25.75
CA GLU A 406 9.45 -12.05 -25.97
C GLU A 406 10.24 -12.02 -24.66
N LEU A 407 10.01 -11.00 -23.83
CA LEU A 407 10.62 -10.89 -22.50
C LEU A 407 10.24 -12.06 -21.58
N TYR A 408 8.97 -12.47 -21.59
CA TYR A 408 8.50 -13.63 -20.83
C TYR A 408 9.18 -14.91 -21.30
N ASP A 409 9.22 -15.15 -22.60
CA ASP A 409 9.76 -16.39 -23.19
C ASP A 409 11.26 -16.56 -22.93
N ARG A 410 12.02 -15.46 -22.85
CA ARG A 410 13.46 -15.50 -22.57
C ARG A 410 13.80 -15.52 -21.07
N SER A 411 12.95 -14.94 -20.21
CA SER A 411 13.27 -14.73 -18.79
C SER A 411 12.67 -15.77 -17.84
N VAL A 412 11.58 -16.44 -18.22
CA VAL A 412 10.83 -17.35 -17.34
C VAL A 412 11.17 -18.81 -17.63
N ASP A 413 11.39 -19.60 -16.57
CA ASP A 413 11.67 -21.02 -16.69
C ASP A 413 10.37 -21.81 -16.97
N ARG A 414 10.37 -22.56 -18.08
CA ARG A 414 9.23 -23.35 -18.54
C ARG A 414 8.84 -24.51 -17.61
N ASN A 415 9.77 -24.97 -16.77
CA ASN A 415 9.55 -26.12 -15.89
C ASN A 415 9.03 -25.74 -14.50
N LEU A 416 9.05 -24.45 -14.16
CA LEU A 416 8.67 -23.98 -12.84
C LEU A 416 7.23 -23.49 -12.80
N LEU A 417 6.56 -23.82 -11.70
CA LEU A 417 5.25 -23.26 -11.37
C LEU A 417 5.38 -21.82 -10.87
N ILE A 418 4.47 -20.98 -11.31
CA ILE A 418 4.45 -19.54 -11.08
C ILE A 418 3.36 -19.20 -10.07
N ARG A 419 3.66 -18.27 -9.16
CA ARG A 419 2.74 -17.83 -8.10
C ARG A 419 2.45 -16.34 -8.11
N ARG A 420 3.38 -15.52 -8.59
CA ARG A 420 3.26 -14.06 -8.61
C ARG A 420 3.78 -13.50 -9.92
N ILE A 421 3.07 -12.52 -10.46
CA ILE A 421 3.44 -11.81 -11.69
C ILE A 421 3.35 -10.31 -11.37
N ASN A 422 4.38 -9.54 -11.73
CA ASN A 422 4.36 -8.09 -11.70
C ASN A 422 4.84 -7.56 -13.05
N ILE A 423 4.08 -6.64 -13.63
CA ILE A 423 4.44 -5.90 -14.84
C ILE A 423 4.46 -4.40 -14.53
N THR A 424 5.48 -3.71 -15.01
CA THR A 424 5.64 -2.27 -14.79
C THR A 424 6.00 -1.58 -16.09
N ALA A 425 5.23 -0.57 -16.47
CA ALA A 425 5.62 0.42 -17.47
C ALA A 425 6.36 1.57 -16.78
N ASN A 426 7.63 1.76 -17.15
CA ASN A 426 8.52 2.78 -16.59
C ASN A 426 8.67 3.97 -17.54
N ARG A 427 9.33 5.04 -17.08
CA ARG A 427 9.66 6.24 -17.87
C ARG A 427 8.43 6.79 -18.60
N LEU A 428 7.32 6.88 -17.87
CA LEU A 428 6.07 7.38 -18.44
C LEU A 428 6.21 8.86 -18.78
N VAL A 429 5.81 9.20 -19.99
CA VAL A 429 5.72 10.57 -20.49
C VAL A 429 4.32 10.85 -21.02
N ASP A 430 3.90 12.10 -20.93
CA ASP A 430 2.64 12.53 -21.55
C ASP A 430 2.78 12.44 -23.07
N GLU A 431 1.80 11.84 -23.72
CA GLU A 431 1.82 11.63 -25.16
C GLU A 431 2.01 12.94 -25.95
N SER A 432 1.46 14.06 -25.46
CA SER A 432 1.62 15.38 -26.09
C SER A 432 3.01 15.98 -25.91
N SER A 433 3.76 15.51 -24.91
CA SER A 433 5.12 15.98 -24.62
C SER A 433 6.21 15.27 -25.43
N VAL A 434 5.86 14.16 -26.09
CA VAL A 434 6.77 13.45 -26.98
C VAL A 434 6.99 14.32 -28.22
N LYS A 435 8.04 15.14 -28.17
CA LYS A 435 8.57 15.77 -29.38
C LYS A 435 8.97 14.63 -30.31
N LYS A 436 8.50 14.65 -31.55
CA LYS A 436 9.16 13.91 -32.64
C LYS A 436 10.58 14.50 -32.69
N GLU A 437 11.53 13.89 -31.99
CA GLU A 437 12.93 14.24 -32.18
C GLU A 437 13.20 14.10 -33.67
N GLU A 438 13.69 15.17 -34.30
CA GLU A 438 14.15 15.09 -35.69
C GLU A 438 15.36 14.16 -35.69
N VAL A 439 15.11 12.87 -35.94
CA VAL A 439 16.17 11.89 -36.11
C VAL A 439 16.82 12.19 -37.45
N TYR A 440 17.98 12.84 -37.40
CA TYR A 440 18.81 13.04 -38.58
C TYR A 440 19.49 11.71 -38.92
N GLU A 441 18.88 10.94 -39.81
CA GLU A 441 19.47 9.72 -40.35
C GLU A 441 20.38 10.06 -41.55
N GLN A 442 21.60 9.51 -41.56
CA GLN A 442 22.47 9.59 -42.73
C GLN A 442 21.91 8.68 -43.83
N LEU A 443 21.64 9.26 -45.00
CA LEU A 443 21.10 8.51 -46.14
C LEU A 443 22.18 7.61 -46.76
N ASP A 444 21.82 6.36 -47.04
CA ASP A 444 22.59 5.33 -47.73
C ASP A 444 22.07 5.13 -49.16
N LEU A 445 22.97 5.01 -50.12
CA LEU A 445 22.65 4.96 -51.55
C LEU A 445 21.88 3.69 -51.94
N PHE A 446 21.94 2.64 -51.12
CA PHE A 446 21.31 1.34 -51.40
C PHE A 446 19.95 1.15 -50.71
N THR A 447 19.48 2.16 -49.97
CA THR A 447 18.19 2.10 -49.26
C THR A 447 17.08 2.73 -50.11
N ASP A 448 15.99 1.98 -50.33
CA ASP A 448 14.78 2.50 -50.98
C ASP A 448 13.96 3.35 -49.98
N TYR A 449 14.25 4.65 -49.96
CA TYR A 449 13.59 5.61 -49.07
C TYR A 449 12.11 5.82 -49.36
N GLU A 450 11.64 5.63 -50.60
CA GLU A 450 10.22 5.72 -50.91
C GLU A 450 9.45 4.54 -50.31
N ALA A 451 9.99 3.33 -50.45
CA ALA A 451 9.43 2.15 -49.80
C ALA A 451 9.47 2.27 -48.26
N GLN A 452 10.55 2.80 -47.69
CA GLN A 452 10.67 3.01 -46.24
C GLN A 452 9.67 4.04 -45.71
N ARG A 453 9.49 5.18 -46.39
CA ARG A 453 8.49 6.19 -46.03
C ARG A 453 7.08 5.65 -46.12
N LYS A 454 6.75 4.95 -47.21
CA LYS A 454 5.43 4.33 -47.37
C LYS A 454 5.14 3.33 -46.25
N LYS A 455 6.14 2.53 -45.86
CA LYS A 455 6.02 1.61 -44.73
C LYS A 455 5.79 2.33 -43.39
N GLN A 456 6.52 3.43 -43.14
CA GLN A 456 6.32 4.26 -41.94
C GLN A 456 4.91 4.88 -41.91
N GLU A 457 4.42 5.39 -43.04
CA GLU A 457 3.06 5.93 -43.15
C GLU A 457 1.99 4.86 -42.90
N GLU A 458 2.16 3.66 -43.48
CA GLU A 458 1.26 2.53 -43.23
C GLU A 458 1.26 2.09 -41.75
N GLU A 459 2.44 2.10 -41.10
CA GLU A 459 2.58 1.83 -39.67
C GLU A 459 1.91 2.91 -38.80
N GLU A 460 2.11 4.20 -39.11
CA GLU A 460 1.43 5.31 -38.40
C GLU A 460 -0.09 5.22 -38.53
N VAL A 461 -0.62 4.94 -39.73
CA VAL A 461 -2.07 4.76 -39.96
C VAL A 461 -2.62 3.56 -39.18
N ALA A 462 -1.87 2.46 -39.12
CA ALA A 462 -2.27 1.29 -38.35
C ALA A 462 -2.30 1.57 -36.83
N LEU A 463 -1.33 2.33 -36.32
CA LEU A 463 -1.26 2.75 -34.92
C LEU A 463 -2.40 3.69 -34.55
N ASP A 464 -2.72 4.68 -35.40
CA ASP A 464 -3.86 5.59 -35.18
C ASP A 464 -5.19 4.83 -35.16
N ARG A 465 -5.34 3.85 -36.06
CA ARG A 465 -6.51 2.96 -36.06
C ARG A 465 -6.62 2.12 -34.78
N GLU A 466 -5.51 1.55 -34.30
CA GLU A 466 -5.48 0.81 -33.04
C GLU A 466 -5.88 1.70 -31.86
N LYS A 467 -5.35 2.93 -31.82
CA LYS A 467 -5.66 3.90 -30.77
C LYS A 467 -7.14 4.25 -30.72
N ARG A 468 -7.75 4.60 -31.86
CA ARG A 468 -9.20 4.87 -31.94
C ARG A 468 -10.03 3.68 -31.45
N MET A 469 -9.59 2.45 -31.72
CA MET A 469 -10.23 1.24 -31.21
C MET A 469 -10.08 1.11 -29.68
N GLN A 470 -8.90 1.38 -29.12
CA GLN A 470 -8.67 1.38 -27.68
C GLN A 470 -9.54 2.44 -26.97
N GLU A 471 -9.63 3.65 -27.52
CA GLU A 471 -10.48 4.74 -27.00
C GLU A 471 -11.96 4.34 -27.03
N ALA A 472 -12.43 3.74 -28.14
CA ALA A 472 -13.79 3.21 -28.23
C ALA A 472 -14.03 2.12 -27.15
N MET A 473 -13.11 1.17 -26.97
CA MET A 473 -13.20 0.16 -25.93
C MET A 473 -13.26 0.76 -24.52
N LEU A 474 -12.43 1.77 -24.23
CA LEU A 474 -12.43 2.49 -22.96
C LEU A 474 -13.77 3.18 -22.71
N SER A 475 -14.34 3.84 -23.73
CA SER A 475 -15.64 4.51 -23.61
C SER A 475 -16.77 3.53 -23.23
N ILE A 476 -16.78 2.34 -23.84
CA ILE A 476 -17.75 1.28 -23.53
C ILE A 476 -17.53 0.76 -22.11
N LYS A 477 -16.28 0.48 -21.73
CA LYS A 477 -15.93 -0.01 -20.38
C LYS A 477 -16.27 0.98 -19.28
N LYS A 478 -16.11 2.29 -19.51
CA LYS A 478 -16.50 3.33 -18.56
C LYS A 478 -18.02 3.41 -18.37
N LYS A 479 -18.78 3.23 -19.45
CA LYS A 479 -20.25 3.33 -19.41
C LYS A 479 -20.95 2.07 -18.89
N PHE A 480 -20.45 0.89 -19.25
CA PHE A 480 -21.12 -0.39 -18.99
C PHE A 480 -20.34 -1.33 -18.06
N GLY A 481 -19.18 -0.89 -17.54
CA GLY A 481 -18.33 -1.66 -16.65
C GLY A 481 -17.17 -2.37 -17.37
N LYS A 482 -16.14 -2.74 -16.60
CA LYS A 482 -14.88 -3.31 -17.14
C LYS A 482 -15.07 -4.63 -17.90
N ASN A 483 -16.09 -5.40 -17.56
CA ASN A 483 -16.46 -6.68 -18.21
C ASN A 483 -17.36 -6.51 -19.44
N ALA A 484 -17.73 -5.28 -19.83
CA ALA A 484 -18.59 -5.04 -21.00
C ALA A 484 -17.94 -5.47 -22.33
N VAL A 485 -16.60 -5.40 -22.41
CA VAL A 485 -15.83 -5.86 -23.57
C VAL A 485 -14.66 -6.72 -23.09
N LEU A 486 -14.65 -7.97 -23.51
CA LEU A 486 -13.61 -8.95 -23.23
C LEU A 486 -13.01 -9.46 -24.55
N LYS A 487 -11.71 -9.75 -24.54
CA LYS A 487 -11.03 -10.45 -25.64
C LYS A 487 -11.26 -11.96 -25.48
N GLY A 488 -11.22 -12.71 -26.58
CA GLY A 488 -11.39 -14.18 -26.54
C GLY A 488 -10.42 -14.88 -25.58
N MET A 489 -9.21 -14.33 -25.39
CA MET A 489 -8.23 -14.83 -24.42
C MET A 489 -8.74 -14.78 -22.97
N ASN A 490 -9.61 -13.84 -22.62
CA ASN A 490 -10.16 -13.68 -21.27
C ASN A 490 -11.18 -14.76 -20.90
N LEU A 491 -11.58 -15.59 -21.87
CA LEU A 491 -12.52 -16.70 -21.68
C LEU A 491 -11.82 -18.06 -21.64
N GLN A 492 -10.49 -18.10 -21.83
CA GLN A 492 -9.70 -19.33 -21.79
C GLN A 492 -9.54 -19.84 -20.36
N GLU A 493 -9.31 -21.14 -20.20
CA GLU A 493 -9.04 -21.72 -18.89
C GLU A 493 -7.73 -21.16 -18.31
N GLY A 494 -7.78 -20.64 -17.08
CA GLY A 494 -6.65 -19.96 -16.45
C GLY A 494 -6.59 -18.45 -16.70
N ALA A 495 -7.51 -17.89 -17.50
CA ALA A 495 -7.71 -16.45 -17.57
C ALA A 495 -8.17 -15.90 -16.21
N THR A 496 -7.76 -14.68 -15.88
CA THR A 496 -8.09 -14.01 -14.62
C THR A 496 -8.71 -12.64 -14.81
N ALA A 497 -8.65 -12.06 -16.01
CA ALA A 497 -9.11 -10.69 -16.26
C ALA A 497 -10.55 -10.42 -15.83
N ARG A 498 -11.47 -11.36 -16.08
CA ARG A 498 -12.90 -11.20 -15.77
C ARG A 498 -13.14 -11.03 -14.26
N ASP A 499 -12.52 -11.89 -13.46
CA ASP A 499 -12.66 -11.85 -12.01
C ASP A 499 -11.90 -10.66 -11.41
N ARG A 500 -10.77 -10.27 -12.03
CA ARG A 500 -9.99 -9.08 -11.65
C ARG A 500 -10.72 -7.78 -11.92
N ASN A 501 -11.52 -7.72 -12.98
CA ASN A 501 -12.34 -6.56 -13.30
C ASN A 501 -13.41 -6.26 -12.24
N GLU A 502 -13.81 -7.25 -11.45
CA GLU A 502 -14.76 -7.13 -10.33
C GLU A 502 -14.06 -6.84 -8.99
N GLN A 503 -12.76 -6.55 -9.02
CA GLN A 503 -11.95 -6.29 -7.84
C GLN A 503 -11.35 -4.87 -7.84
N ILE A 504 -11.17 -4.34 -6.63
CA ILE A 504 -10.37 -3.13 -6.37
C ILE A 504 -9.26 -3.54 -5.38
N GLY A 505 -8.01 -3.23 -5.70
CA GLY A 505 -6.87 -3.60 -4.85
C GLY A 505 -6.66 -5.10 -4.62
N GLY A 506 -7.25 -5.99 -5.45
CA GLY A 506 -7.19 -7.45 -5.24
C GLY A 506 -8.28 -8.03 -4.35
N HIS A 507 -9.21 -7.20 -3.91
CA HIS A 507 -10.36 -7.54 -3.09
C HIS A 507 -11.65 -7.21 -3.84
N LYS A 508 -12.77 -7.79 -3.42
CA LYS A 508 -14.07 -7.56 -4.03
C LYS A 508 -14.37 -6.05 -4.04
N ALA A 509 -14.76 -5.54 -5.22
CA ALA A 509 -15.14 -4.16 -5.41
C ALA A 509 -16.29 -3.79 -4.46
#